data_AF-A0A973Q9N0-F1
#
_entry.id   AF-A0A973Q9N0-F1
#
_cell.length_a   1.000
_cell.length_b   1.000
_cell.length_c   1.000
_cell.angle_alpha   90.00
_cell.angle_beta   90.00
_cell.angle_gamma   90.00
#
_symmetry.space_group_name_H-M   'P 1'
#
loop_
_entity.id
_entity.type
_entity.pdbx_description
1 polymer ?
#
loop_
_entity_poly.entity_id
_entity_poly.type
_entity_poly.pdbx_seq_one_letter_code
_entity_poly.pdbx_strand_id
1 'polypeptide(L)'
;DHNPCIDCKLCVAACPVGAIAKDGAFDAPPCTTHNYREFMSGFTDWAQTVADSEDAADHRSRVTDSESASMWQSLSSPPGYRSGYCLAVCPAGEDVLGPYLDDRKTFMDTVLRPLQDKKETLYVLPGSHAQEYTRRRFPHKPVREVTGGRHPPARRAAPADGETRTTP
;
A
#
# COMPACT_ATOMS: atom_id res chain seq x y z
N ASP A 1 15.69 4.94 27.03
CA ASP A 1 14.96 5.24 25.79
C ASP A 1 15.15 6.68 25.38
N HIS A 2 15.73 6.88 24.20
CA HIS A 2 15.88 8.18 23.56
C HIS A 2 14.96 8.22 22.34
N ASN A 3 14.14 9.27 22.23
CA ASN A 3 13.29 9.49 21.06
C ASN A 3 13.90 10.61 20.20
N PRO A 4 14.37 10.32 18.98
CA PRO A 4 14.99 11.33 18.11
C PRO A 4 13.97 12.26 17.43
N CYS A 5 12.67 12.08 17.67
CA CYS A 5 11.62 12.88 17.07
C CYS A 5 11.70 14.36 17.50
N ILE A 6 11.73 15.26 16.52
CA ILE A 6 11.74 16.73 16.71
C ILE A 6 10.40 17.41 16.44
N ASP A 7 9.31 16.62 16.40
CA ASP A 7 7.94 17.09 16.18
C ASP A 7 7.67 17.86 14.86
N CYS A 8 8.48 17.65 13.83
CA CYS A 8 8.38 18.36 12.53
C CYS A 8 7.11 18.06 11.70
N LYS A 9 6.40 16.96 12.01
CA LYS A 9 5.20 16.47 11.28
C LYS A 9 5.40 16.16 9.79
N LEU A 10 6.63 16.07 9.29
CA LEU A 10 6.88 15.76 7.88
C LEU A 10 6.38 14.36 7.49
N CYS A 11 6.54 13.36 8.36
CA CYS A 11 6.02 12.01 8.14
C CYS A 11 4.49 11.97 8.00
N VAL A 12 3.77 12.76 8.80
CA VAL A 12 2.31 12.93 8.72
C VAL A 12 1.93 13.59 7.38
N ALA A 13 2.64 14.65 7.01
CA ALA A 13 2.37 15.37 5.77
C ALA A 13 2.68 14.56 4.51
N ALA A 14 3.67 13.67 4.57
CA ALA A 14 4.09 12.83 3.46
C ALA A 14 3.25 11.56 3.31
N CYS A 15 2.69 11.02 4.39
CA CYS A 15 1.97 9.75 4.36
C CYS A 15 0.78 9.79 3.37
N PRO A 16 0.80 9.00 2.28
CA PRO A 16 -0.21 9.11 1.23
C PRO A 16 -1.57 8.55 1.64
N VAL A 17 -1.58 7.66 2.64
CA VAL A 17 -2.79 6.95 3.11
C VAL A 17 -3.21 7.33 4.53
N GLY A 18 -2.57 8.34 5.12
CA GLY A 18 -2.98 8.88 6.42
C GLY A 18 -2.76 7.94 7.60
N ALA A 19 -1.77 7.05 7.50
CA ALA A 19 -1.46 6.05 8.53
C ALA A 19 -0.74 6.62 9.77
N ILE A 20 -0.33 7.89 9.76
CA ILE A 20 0.36 8.54 10.89
C ILE A 20 -0.45 9.76 11.30
N ALA A 21 -0.95 9.78 12.53
CA ALA A 21 -1.68 10.90 13.10
C ALA A 21 -0.73 12.00 13.62
N LYS A 22 -1.29 13.19 13.86
CA LYS A 22 -0.52 14.35 14.33
C LYS A 22 0.11 14.15 15.71
N ASP A 23 -0.46 13.30 16.54
CA ASP A 23 0.07 12.92 17.85
C ASP A 23 1.11 11.78 17.78
N GLY A 24 1.38 11.26 16.58
CA GLY A 24 2.31 10.16 16.35
C GLY A 24 1.66 8.77 16.40
N ALA A 25 0.34 8.66 16.62
CA ALA A 25 -0.33 7.37 16.54
C ALA A 25 -0.23 6.77 15.13
N PHE A 26 0.02 5.46 15.05
CA PHE A 26 0.22 4.73 13.79
C PHE A 26 -0.91 3.73 13.53
N ASP A 27 -1.55 3.85 12.37
CA ASP A 27 -2.57 2.95 11.86
C ASP A 27 -1.93 1.96 10.87
N ALA A 28 -1.64 0.75 11.35
CA ALA A 28 -0.91 -0.25 10.57
C ALA A 28 -1.69 -0.78 9.35
N PRO A 29 -2.99 -1.14 9.42
CA PRO A 29 -3.76 -1.64 8.28
C PRO A 29 -3.69 -0.82 6.97
N PRO A 30 -3.88 0.51 6.94
CA PRO A 30 -3.75 1.28 5.70
C PRO A 30 -2.30 1.35 5.21
N CYS A 31 -1.34 1.42 6.14
CA CYS A 31 0.07 1.36 5.79
C CYS A 31 0.41 0.03 5.13
N THR A 32 0.02 -1.10 5.72
CA THR A 32 0.32 -2.43 5.18
C THR A 32 -0.35 -2.65 3.82
N THR A 33 -1.62 -2.25 3.69
CA THR A 33 -2.38 -2.37 2.44
C THR A 33 -1.72 -1.63 1.27
N HIS A 34 -1.16 -0.44 1.51
CA HIS A 34 -0.54 0.35 0.46
C HIS A 34 0.96 0.10 0.29
N ASN A 35 1.70 0.15 1.39
CA ASN A 35 3.16 0.11 1.40
C ASN A 35 3.72 -1.30 1.10
N TYR A 36 2.92 -2.33 1.40
CA TYR A 36 3.30 -3.72 1.20
C TYR A 36 2.34 -4.40 0.23
N ARG A 37 1.77 -3.66 -0.73
CA ARG A 37 0.81 -4.23 -1.70
C ARG A 37 1.41 -5.42 -2.45
N GLU A 38 2.72 -5.47 -2.63
CA GLU A 38 3.38 -6.55 -3.34
C GLU A 38 3.95 -7.65 -2.42
N PHE A 39 3.95 -7.43 -1.10
CA PHE A 39 4.42 -8.38 -0.08
C PHE A 39 3.26 -8.79 0.87
N MET A 40 3.48 -9.77 1.75
CA MET A 40 2.45 -10.30 2.65
C MET A 40 1.18 -10.78 1.91
N SER A 41 0.02 -10.19 2.22
CA SER A 41 -1.28 -10.58 1.66
C SER A 41 -1.47 -10.13 0.20
N GLY A 42 -0.59 -9.25 -0.29
CA GLY A 42 -0.62 -8.71 -1.64
C GLY A 42 -0.39 -9.72 -2.76
N PHE A 43 0.50 -10.69 -2.55
CA PHE A 43 0.73 -11.78 -3.50
C PHE A 43 -0.50 -12.70 -3.58
N THR A 44 -1.10 -13.04 -2.43
CA THR A 44 -2.30 -13.87 -2.39
C THR A 44 -3.47 -13.17 -3.09
N ASP A 45 -3.71 -11.89 -2.83
CA ASP A 45 -4.74 -11.08 -3.51
C ASP A 45 -4.52 -11.06 -5.04
N TRP A 46 -3.27 -10.90 -5.49
CA TRP A 46 -2.94 -10.95 -6.91
C TRP A 46 -3.18 -12.35 -7.52
N ALA A 47 -2.70 -13.41 -6.87
CA ALA A 47 -2.87 -14.79 -7.35
C ALA A 47 -4.35 -15.20 -7.40
N GLN A 48 -5.15 -14.75 -6.44
CA GLN A 48 -6.60 -14.93 -6.45
C GLN A 48 -7.24 -14.14 -7.60
N THR A 49 -6.83 -12.90 -7.83
CA THR A 49 -7.32 -12.12 -8.97
C THR A 49 -7.02 -12.83 -10.30
N VAL A 50 -5.87 -13.48 -10.43
CA VAL A 50 -5.55 -14.34 -11.59
C VAL A 50 -6.54 -15.51 -11.69
N ALA A 51 -6.78 -16.24 -10.59
CA ALA A 51 -7.68 -17.39 -10.56
C ALA A 51 -9.15 -17.04 -10.81
N ASP A 52 -9.60 -15.87 -10.36
CA ASP A 52 -10.97 -15.37 -10.48
C ASP A 52 -11.24 -14.62 -11.80
N SER A 53 -10.22 -14.45 -12.65
CA SER A 53 -10.37 -13.80 -13.96
C SER A 53 -10.89 -14.79 -15.00
N GLU A 54 -11.87 -14.39 -15.81
CA GLU A 54 -12.42 -15.23 -16.88
C GLU A 54 -11.39 -15.48 -17.99
N ASP A 55 -10.68 -14.42 -18.38
CA ASP A 55 -9.66 -14.45 -19.42
C ASP A 55 -8.59 -13.37 -19.21
N ALA A 56 -7.68 -13.25 -20.19
CA ALA A 56 -6.60 -12.26 -20.14
C ALA A 56 -7.08 -10.80 -20.24
N ALA A 57 -8.23 -10.54 -20.87
CA ALA A 57 -8.79 -9.20 -20.96
C ALA A 57 -9.45 -8.79 -19.63
N ASP A 58 -10.21 -9.69 -19.01
CA ASP A 58 -10.76 -9.51 -17.66
C ASP A 58 -9.62 -9.29 -16.65
N HIS A 59 -8.57 -10.11 -16.69
CA HIS A 59 -7.40 -9.93 -15.83
C HIS A 59 -6.77 -8.55 -15.99
N ARG A 60 -6.52 -8.08 -17.22
CA ARG A 60 -5.93 -6.75 -17.46
C ARG A 60 -6.82 -5.58 -17.02
N SER A 61 -8.14 -5.79 -16.97
CA SER A 61 -9.05 -4.80 -16.39
C SER A 61 -8.91 -4.71 -14.86
N ARG A 62 -8.56 -5.83 -14.20
CA ARG A 62 -8.44 -5.97 -12.73
C ARG A 62 -7.01 -5.83 -12.20
N VAL A 63 -6.00 -5.98 -13.03
CA VAL A 63 -4.57 -5.79 -12.72
C VAL A 63 -3.92 -5.19 -13.97
N THR A 64 -3.47 -3.95 -13.87
CA THR A 64 -2.84 -3.23 -14.99
C THR A 64 -1.46 -3.81 -15.31
N ASP A 65 -0.97 -3.58 -16.53
CA ASP A 65 0.37 -4.01 -16.94
C ASP A 65 1.47 -3.47 -15.99
N SER A 66 1.31 -2.24 -15.49
CA SER A 66 2.24 -1.66 -14.51
C SER A 66 2.19 -2.38 -13.16
N GLU A 67 1.03 -2.87 -12.73
CA GLU A 67 0.91 -3.65 -11.49
C GLU A 67 1.49 -5.04 -11.67
N SER A 68 1.24 -5.68 -12.80
CA SER A 68 1.85 -6.97 -13.12
C SER A 68 3.38 -6.88 -13.17
N ALA A 69 3.92 -5.81 -13.78
CA ALA A 69 5.36 -5.54 -13.76
C ALA A 69 5.88 -5.28 -12.33
N SER A 70 5.17 -4.49 -11.52
CA SER A 70 5.51 -4.23 -10.10
C SER A 70 5.52 -5.52 -9.28
N MET A 71 4.52 -6.38 -9.45
CA MET A 71 4.44 -7.70 -8.81
C MET A 71 5.62 -8.58 -9.20
N TRP A 72 5.93 -8.69 -10.51
CA TRP A 72 7.07 -9.47 -10.99
C TRP A 72 8.41 -8.97 -10.42
N GLN A 73 8.64 -7.66 -10.41
CA GLN A 73 9.85 -7.07 -9.82
C GLN A 73 9.95 -7.37 -8.33
N SER A 74 8.85 -7.25 -7.60
CA SER A 74 8.80 -7.49 -6.16
C SER A 74 9.05 -8.95 -5.78
N LEU A 75 8.75 -9.90 -6.68
CA LEU A 75 9.10 -11.32 -6.51
C LEU A 75 10.57 -11.62 -6.80
N SER A 76 11.25 -10.73 -7.53
CA SER A 76 12.64 -10.92 -7.99
C SER A 76 13.67 -10.19 -7.13
N SER A 77 13.23 -9.44 -6.11
CA SER A 77 14.05 -8.67 -5.16
C SER A 77 13.62 -8.95 -3.72
N PRO A 78 14.45 -8.69 -2.71
CA PRO A 78 13.99 -8.70 -1.31
C PRO A 78 12.74 -7.82 -1.16
N PRO A 79 11.82 -8.14 -0.22
CA PRO A 79 10.57 -7.41 -0.05
C PRO A 79 10.79 -5.89 -0.04
N GLY A 80 10.38 -5.25 -1.13
CA GLY A 80 10.49 -3.80 -1.29
C GLY A 80 9.27 -3.12 -0.70
N TYR A 81 9.49 -1.96 -0.08
CA TYR A 81 8.41 -1.07 0.29
C TYR A 81 7.96 -0.29 -0.94
N ARG A 82 6.65 -0.23 -1.20
CA ARG A 82 6.07 0.61 -2.26
C ARG A 82 6.09 2.09 -1.90
N SER A 83 5.96 2.36 -0.62
CA SER A 83 6.11 3.65 0.04
C SER A 83 7.26 3.54 1.07
N GLY A 84 7.25 4.39 2.10
CA GLY A 84 8.43 4.65 2.95
C GLY A 84 8.66 6.14 3.15
N TYR A 85 7.67 6.96 2.77
CA TYR A 85 7.79 8.40 2.77
C TYR A 85 8.07 8.96 4.16
N CYS A 86 7.53 8.34 5.20
CA CYS A 86 7.82 8.72 6.57
C CYS A 86 9.31 8.61 6.92
N LEU A 87 10.01 7.61 6.39
CA LEU A 87 11.46 7.46 6.56
C LEU A 87 12.20 8.44 5.65
N ALA A 88 11.79 8.56 4.38
CA ALA A 88 12.43 9.41 3.39
C ALA A 88 12.43 10.90 3.76
N VAL A 89 11.38 11.38 4.43
CA VAL A 89 11.26 12.79 4.84
C VAL A 89 11.70 13.06 6.28
N CYS A 90 12.14 12.03 7.02
CA CYS A 90 12.48 12.19 8.43
C CYS A 90 13.79 12.97 8.57
N PRO A 91 13.79 14.17 9.17
CA PRO A 91 15.01 14.95 9.34
C PRO A 91 15.81 14.55 10.57
N ALA A 92 15.32 13.59 11.37
CA ALA A 92 15.94 13.23 12.65
C ALA A 92 17.26 12.45 12.52
N GLY A 93 17.67 12.09 11.30
CA GLY A 93 18.97 11.47 11.06
C GLY A 93 20.11 12.48 11.23
N GLU A 94 21.26 12.01 11.72
CA GLU A 94 22.43 12.87 12.04
C GLU A 94 22.87 13.72 10.84
N ASP A 95 22.90 13.14 9.64
CA ASP A 95 23.30 13.84 8.40
C ASP A 95 22.16 14.66 7.75
N VAL A 96 20.94 14.57 8.27
CA VAL A 96 19.73 15.19 7.66
C VAL A 96 19.21 16.36 8.50
N LEU A 97 19.46 16.35 9.81
CA LEU A 97 18.94 17.35 10.73
C LEU A 97 19.50 18.75 10.47
N GLY A 98 20.81 18.86 10.27
CA GLY A 98 21.48 20.12 9.96
C GLY A 98 20.88 20.80 8.72
N PRO A 99 20.89 20.14 7.54
CA PRO A 99 20.30 20.67 6.32
C PRO A 99 18.82 21.08 6.46
N TYR A 100 18.02 20.32 7.22
CA TYR A 100 16.63 20.68 7.50
C TYR A 100 16.52 21.95 8.36
N LEU A 101 17.35 22.10 9.39
CA LEU A 101 17.32 23.27 10.27
C LEU A 101 17.81 24.53 9.57
N ASP A 102 18.82 24.42 8.71
CA ASP A 102 19.43 25.53 7.97
C ASP A 102 18.46 26.15 6.95
N ASP A 103 17.75 25.32 6.17
CA ASP A 103 16.73 25.79 5.22
C ASP A 103 15.55 24.82 5.11
N ARG A 104 14.62 24.98 6.05
CA ARG A 104 13.37 24.20 6.09
C ARG A 104 12.56 24.33 4.81
N LYS A 105 12.58 25.51 4.17
CA LYS A 105 11.80 25.75 2.96
C LYS A 105 12.38 24.90 1.84
N THR A 106 13.67 25.04 1.56
CA THR A 106 14.33 24.23 0.53
C THR A 106 14.22 22.73 0.82
N PHE A 107 14.30 22.30 2.08
CA PHE A 107 14.06 20.90 2.44
C PHE A 107 12.64 20.43 2.09
N MET A 108 11.61 21.19 2.46
CA MET A 108 10.22 20.85 2.09
C MET A 108 10.05 20.81 0.57
N ASP A 109 10.69 21.75 -0.13
CA ASP A 109 10.60 21.91 -1.57
C ASP A 109 11.23 20.75 -2.34
N THR A 110 12.32 20.19 -1.82
CA THR A 110 13.15 19.18 -2.49
C THR A 110 12.94 17.75 -1.99
N VAL A 111 12.45 17.58 -0.76
CA VAL A 111 12.27 16.26 -0.14
C VAL A 111 10.79 15.92 0.02
N LEU A 112 9.98 16.82 0.61
CA LEU A 112 8.58 16.53 0.91
C LEU A 112 7.68 16.63 -0.33
N ARG A 113 7.71 17.78 -1.02
CA ARG A 113 6.79 18.07 -2.14
C ARG A 113 6.87 17.05 -3.27
N PRO A 114 8.06 16.57 -3.70
CA PRO A 114 8.13 15.57 -4.76
C PRO A 114 7.33 14.30 -4.44
N LEU A 115 7.29 13.86 -3.18
CA LEU A 115 6.52 12.69 -2.76
C LEU A 115 5.01 12.97 -2.73
N GLN A 116 4.61 14.18 -2.34
CA GLN A 116 3.22 14.62 -2.37
C GLN A 116 2.70 14.75 -3.81
N ASP A 117 3.51 15.27 -4.71
CA ASP A 117 3.14 15.58 -6.09
C ASP A 117 3.24 14.38 -7.03
N LYS A 118 4.03 13.35 -6.65
CA LYS A 118 4.21 12.11 -7.43
C LYS A 118 2.85 11.53 -7.83
N LYS A 119 2.66 11.29 -9.13
CA LYS A 119 1.49 10.56 -9.63
C LYS A 119 1.74 9.06 -9.45
N GLU A 120 0.98 8.45 -8.54
CA GLU A 120 1.08 7.02 -8.24
C GLU A 120 -0.27 6.47 -7.80
N THR A 121 -0.48 5.17 -7.99
CA THR A 121 -1.68 4.48 -7.50
C THR A 121 -1.59 4.25 -6.00
N LEU A 122 -2.62 4.68 -5.29
CA LEU A 122 -2.79 4.46 -3.86
C LEU A 122 -3.80 3.34 -3.62
N TYR A 123 -3.41 2.37 -2.80
CA TYR A 123 -4.19 1.15 -2.56
C TYR A 123 -4.85 1.25 -1.21
N VAL A 124 -6.16 1.11 -1.18
CA VAL A 124 -6.98 1.30 0.02
C VAL A 124 -7.99 0.18 0.15
N LEU A 125 -8.44 -0.08 1.38
CA LEU A 125 -9.59 -0.94 1.60
C LEU A 125 -10.88 -0.14 1.32
N PRO A 126 -11.90 -0.76 0.71
CA PRO A 126 -13.21 -0.13 0.52
C PRO A 126 -13.78 0.37 1.85
N GLY A 127 -14.31 1.60 1.87
CA GLY A 127 -14.94 2.20 3.05
C GLY A 127 -14.00 2.56 4.20
N SER A 128 -12.68 2.46 4.01
CA SER A 128 -11.71 2.80 5.05
C SER A 128 -11.49 4.31 5.19
N HIS A 129 -11.02 4.75 6.37
CA HIS A 129 -10.55 6.13 6.57
C HIS A 129 -9.45 6.52 5.56
N ALA A 130 -8.58 5.57 5.21
CA ALA A 130 -7.51 5.77 4.24
C ALA A 130 -8.06 6.16 2.85
N GLN A 131 -9.19 5.57 2.45
CA GLN A 131 -9.85 5.88 1.19
C GLN A 131 -10.35 7.34 1.16
N GLU A 132 -11.04 7.77 2.23
CA GLU A 132 -11.52 9.15 2.35
C GLU A 132 -10.34 10.14 2.42
N TYR A 133 -9.37 9.85 3.30
CA TYR A 133 -8.17 10.66 3.48
C TYR A 133 -7.45 10.88 2.15
N THR A 134 -7.22 9.81 1.39
CA THR A 134 -6.49 9.87 0.13
C THR A 134 -7.22 10.72 -0.90
N ARG A 135 -8.52 10.48 -1.10
CA ARG A 135 -9.34 11.24 -2.06
C ARG A 135 -9.37 12.73 -1.74
N ARG A 136 -9.40 13.08 -0.45
CA ARG A 136 -9.41 14.47 0.01
C ARG A 136 -8.03 15.13 -0.09
N ARG A 137 -6.98 14.43 0.35
CA ARG A 137 -5.64 15.01 0.56
C ARG A 137 -4.76 14.97 -0.70
N PHE A 138 -4.94 13.97 -1.54
CA PHE A 138 -4.17 13.71 -2.76
C PHE A 138 -5.09 13.37 -3.94
N PRO A 139 -5.99 14.29 -4.35
CA PRO A 139 -6.99 14.01 -5.39
C PRO A 139 -6.38 13.70 -6.77
N HIS A 140 -5.13 14.08 -7.01
CA HIS A 140 -4.39 13.80 -8.23
C HIS A 140 -3.74 12.40 -8.27
N LYS A 141 -3.74 11.68 -7.15
CA LYS A 141 -3.22 10.31 -7.08
C LYS A 141 -4.38 9.33 -7.29
N PRO A 142 -4.34 8.47 -8.33
CA PRO A 142 -5.40 7.50 -8.57
C PRO A 142 -5.55 6.55 -7.37
N VAL A 143 -6.80 6.26 -6.99
CA VAL A 143 -7.12 5.37 -5.87
C VAL A 143 -7.64 4.04 -6.40
N ARG A 144 -7.07 2.95 -5.91
CA ARG A 144 -7.53 1.58 -6.20
C ARG A 144 -7.97 0.88 -4.93
N GLU A 145 -9.15 0.29 -5.00
CA GLU A 145 -9.67 -0.56 -3.93
C GLU A 145 -9.10 -1.97 -4.04
N VAL A 146 -8.67 -2.55 -2.91
CA VAL A 146 -8.16 -3.92 -2.81
C VAL A 146 -8.75 -4.64 -1.62
N THR A 147 -8.66 -5.98 -1.62
CA THR A 147 -9.17 -6.80 -0.50
C THR A 147 -8.18 -6.86 0.66
N GLY A 148 -6.90 -6.56 0.40
CA GLY A 148 -5.81 -6.75 1.35
C GLY A 148 -5.60 -8.22 1.71
N GLY A 149 -6.00 -9.15 0.82
CA GLY A 149 -5.96 -10.60 1.00
C GLY A 149 -6.88 -11.13 2.10
N ARG A 150 -7.87 -10.32 2.51
CA ARG A 150 -8.94 -10.74 3.42
C ARG A 150 -10.13 -11.20 2.60
N HIS A 151 -10.23 -12.52 2.39
CA HIS A 151 -11.44 -13.15 1.88
C HIS A 151 -12.06 -14.09 2.93
N PRO A 152 -13.40 -14.23 2.95
CA PRO A 152 -14.04 -15.35 3.64
C PRO A 152 -13.42 -16.67 3.15
N PRO A 153 -13.28 -17.69 4.02
CA PRO A 153 -12.78 -18.99 3.59
C PRO A 153 -13.61 -19.50 2.41
N ALA A 154 -12.96 -20.16 1.45
CA ALA A 154 -13.64 -20.76 0.32
C ALA A 154 -14.83 -21.59 0.83
N ARG A 155 -16.02 -21.36 0.25
CA ARG A 155 -17.16 -22.25 0.51
C ARG A 155 -16.70 -23.64 0.11
N ARG A 156 -16.65 -24.57 1.06
CA ARG A 156 -16.42 -25.99 0.74
C ARG A 156 -17.43 -26.36 -0.33
N ALA A 157 -16.93 -26.87 -1.46
CA ALA A 157 -17.80 -27.49 -2.45
C ALA A 157 -18.64 -28.54 -1.71
N ALA A 158 -19.96 -28.49 -1.90
CA ALA A 158 -20.81 -29.60 -1.45
C ALA A 158 -20.27 -30.88 -2.10
N PRO A 159 -20.20 -32.00 -1.37
CA PRO A 159 -19.82 -33.27 -1.98
C PRO A 159 -20.74 -33.50 -3.18
N ALA A 160 -20.16 -33.85 -4.33
CA ALA A 160 -20.94 -34.17 -5.51
C ALA A 160 -21.85 -35.36 -5.17
N ASP A 161 -23.15 -35.14 -5.16
CA ASP A 161 -24.13 -36.23 -5.09
C ASP A 161 -23.94 -37.09 -6.34
N GLY A 162 -23.52 -38.35 -6.16
CA GLY A 162 -23.58 -39.35 -7.22
C GLY A 162 -22.32 -40.17 -7.40
N GLU A 163 -21.95 -40.96 -6.40
CA GLU A 163 -21.25 -42.21 -6.67
C GLU A 163 -22.08 -43.36 -6.08
N THR A 164 -23.10 -43.78 -6.84
CA THR A 164 -23.76 -45.07 -6.66
C THR A 164 -22.72 -46.15 -6.83
N ARG A 165 -22.17 -46.58 -5.69
CA ARG A 165 -21.28 -47.73 -5.60
C ARG A 165 -22.10 -49.01 -5.77
N THR A 166 -22.31 -49.42 -7.02
CA THR A 166 -22.79 -50.76 -7.35
C THR A 166 -21.70 -51.75 -6.91
N THR A 167 -22.01 -52.57 -5.92
CA THR A 167 -21.12 -53.68 -5.49
C THR A 167 -21.76 -54.99 -5.95
N PRO A 168 -21.02 -55.91 -6.58
CA PRO A 168 -21.51 -57.27 -6.83
C PRO A 168 -21.60 -58.09 -5.54
#